data_AF-A0A235I413-F1
#
_entry.id   AF-A0A235I413-F1
#
_cell.length_a   1.000
_cell.length_b   1.000
_cell.length_c   1.000
_cell.angle_alpha   90.00
_cell.angle_beta   90.00
_cell.angle_gamma   90.00
#
_symmetry.space_group_name_H-M   'P 1'
#
loop_
_entity.id
_entity.type
_entity.pdbx_description
1 polymer ?
#
loop_
_entity_poly.entity_id
_entity_poly.type
_entity_poly.pdbx_seq_one_letter_code
_entity_poly.pdbx_strand_id
1 'polypeptide(L)'
;MLQPEQILQDRYQIQRQLGNNGIRQTWQALDLQASDGENSTVVVKLLAFGGTVQWDDLKLFEREAQILKQLNHPRIPRYIDYFCIDDRTLWFALIQQYIPGESLKEKLALGNRFTEKRARKIAGEILNILMYLHELNPGVLHRDIKPSNLIWGEDNRIYLVDFGAVQDKAAREGVTFTVVGTYGYAPMEQFGGRAVPASDLYALGATLIHLLTGTSPSDLPQQDLRLQFTDRVNLSPSFVSWLQKLVEPAPEQRFPDARQALNALKSGLAIKSTNRSQLLPQREIINNSGCGINNQNETVPEEILGWNWGAFLMPWLWMWPNQVWCGIFCFVPQISGLMSIALGAKGNEWAWKSRRWSSIEQFKAHQRGWAIAGILIGGPISIVLWVTAIVMLKAAL
;
A
#
# COMPACT_ATOMS: atom_id res chain seq x y z
N MET A 1 2.74 30.05 17.90
CA MET A 1 1.55 29.16 17.87
C MET A 1 0.40 30.07 17.53
N LEU A 2 -0.32 29.80 16.43
CA LEU A 2 -1.40 30.68 15.99
C LEU A 2 -2.53 30.69 17.02
N GLN A 3 -3.17 31.84 17.17
CA GLN A 3 -4.33 32.02 18.06
C GLN A 3 -5.59 32.34 17.25
N PRO A 4 -6.78 32.05 17.79
CA PRO A 4 -8.03 32.57 17.24
C PRO A 4 -7.96 34.09 17.03
N GLU A 5 -8.68 34.59 16.04
CA GLU A 5 -8.73 36.00 15.62
C GLU A 5 -7.47 36.54 14.93
N GLN A 6 -6.35 35.81 14.94
CA GLN A 6 -5.17 36.19 14.17
C GLN A 6 -5.47 36.23 12.68
N ILE A 7 -5.01 37.28 12.00
CA ILE A 7 -5.18 37.46 10.55
C ILE A 7 -3.89 37.07 9.84
N LEU A 8 -3.99 36.17 8.87
CA LEU A 8 -2.89 35.75 8.00
C LEU A 8 -2.98 36.48 6.66
N GLN A 9 -1.86 37.03 6.19
CA GLN A 9 -1.75 37.74 4.90
C GLN A 9 -2.81 38.84 4.72
N ASP A 10 -3.17 39.54 5.82
CA ASP A 10 -4.20 40.58 5.85
C ASP A 10 -5.56 40.16 5.22
N ARG A 11 -5.84 38.84 5.23
CA ARG A 11 -6.98 38.26 4.51
C ARG A 11 -7.68 37.15 5.27
N TYR A 12 -6.95 36.23 5.88
CA TYR A 12 -7.54 35.03 6.48
C TYR A 12 -7.55 35.13 8.00
N GLN A 13 -8.72 35.41 8.58
CA GLN A 13 -8.89 35.46 10.03
C GLN A 13 -9.15 34.07 10.59
N ILE A 14 -8.24 33.56 11.41
CA ILE A 14 -8.35 32.25 12.06
C ILE A 14 -9.53 32.24 13.02
N GLN A 15 -10.37 31.21 12.96
CA GLN A 15 -11.54 31.06 13.83
C GLN A 15 -11.41 29.85 14.76
N ARG A 16 -11.47 28.64 14.20
CA ARG A 16 -11.58 27.39 14.97
C ARG A 16 -10.54 26.38 14.53
N GLN A 17 -9.87 25.74 15.48
CA GLN A 17 -8.96 24.64 15.16
C GLN A 17 -9.77 23.37 14.84
N LEU A 18 -9.47 22.76 13.68
CA LEU A 18 -10.07 21.50 13.22
C LEU A 18 -9.16 20.30 13.49
N GLY A 19 -7.84 20.51 13.49
CA GLY A 19 -6.87 19.46 13.78
C GLY A 19 -5.49 20.00 14.13
N ASN A 20 -4.75 19.25 14.95
CA ASN A 20 -3.41 19.62 15.40
C ASN A 20 -2.59 18.37 15.75
N ASN A 21 -1.40 18.24 15.18
CA ASN A 21 -0.42 17.21 15.57
C ASN A 21 0.96 17.81 15.88
N GLY A 22 1.01 19.12 16.21
CA GLY A 22 2.23 19.88 16.47
C GLY A 22 2.87 20.44 15.20
N ILE A 23 3.20 19.56 14.25
CA ILE A 23 3.87 19.91 12.98
C ILE A 23 2.88 20.43 11.94
N ARG A 24 1.70 19.82 11.88
CA ARG A 24 0.59 20.19 11.02
C ARG A 24 -0.56 20.72 11.86
N GLN A 25 -1.17 21.79 11.36
CA GLN A 25 -2.38 22.35 11.93
C GLN A 25 -3.41 22.58 10.84
N THR A 26 -4.67 22.33 11.15
CA THR A 26 -5.79 22.60 10.25
C THR A 26 -6.76 23.49 10.99
N TRP A 27 -7.11 24.63 10.39
CA TRP A 27 -7.99 25.64 10.96
C TRP A 27 -9.12 25.96 10.00
N GLN A 28 -10.28 26.28 10.55
CA GLN A 28 -11.32 27.03 9.86
C GLN A 28 -11.01 28.53 10.01
N ALA A 29 -11.13 29.28 8.94
CA ALA A 29 -10.88 30.72 8.91
C ALA A 29 -11.92 31.46 8.04
N LEU A 30 -11.99 32.77 8.22
CA LEU A 30 -12.79 33.69 7.42
C LEU A 30 -11.88 34.42 6.41
N ASP A 31 -12.21 34.34 5.13
CA ASP A 31 -11.63 35.15 4.06
C ASP A 31 -12.31 36.53 4.03
N LEU A 32 -11.61 37.52 4.57
CA LEU A 32 -12.07 38.91 4.72
C LEU A 32 -12.19 39.65 3.38
N GLN A 33 -11.61 39.12 2.31
CA GLN A 33 -11.64 39.73 0.97
C GLN A 33 -12.62 39.01 0.03
N ALA A 34 -13.30 37.96 0.51
CA ALA A 34 -14.33 37.29 -0.28
C ALA A 34 -15.51 38.26 -0.54
N SER A 35 -15.81 38.50 -1.81
CA SER A 35 -16.83 39.46 -2.24
C SER A 35 -18.27 38.98 -1.99
N ASP A 36 -18.46 37.67 -1.75
CA ASP A 36 -19.75 37.03 -1.53
C ASP A 36 -19.87 36.51 -0.08
N GLY A 37 -20.72 37.16 0.72
CA GLY A 37 -20.84 36.91 2.17
C GLY A 37 -21.25 35.50 2.61
N GLU A 38 -21.70 34.63 1.69
CA GLU A 38 -22.06 33.23 2.00
C GLU A 38 -20.91 32.22 1.86
N ASN A 39 -19.77 32.61 1.26
CA ASN A 39 -18.68 31.67 0.93
C ASN A 39 -17.30 32.13 1.40
N SER A 40 -17.27 32.95 2.45
CA SER A 40 -16.06 33.47 3.07
C SER A 40 -15.36 32.45 3.98
N THR A 41 -15.98 31.33 4.33
CA THR A 41 -15.32 30.33 5.18
C THR A 41 -14.35 29.48 4.37
N VAL A 42 -13.11 29.35 4.87
CA VAL A 42 -12.02 28.58 4.26
C VAL A 42 -11.36 27.65 5.26
N VAL A 43 -10.64 26.65 4.75
CA VAL A 43 -9.75 25.80 5.52
C VAL A 43 -8.30 26.25 5.30
N VAL A 44 -7.59 26.46 6.40
CA VAL A 44 -6.16 26.79 6.43
C VAL A 44 -5.41 25.56 6.96
N LYS A 45 -4.71 24.86 6.08
CA LYS A 45 -3.74 23.83 6.47
C LYS A 45 -2.37 24.47 6.60
N LEU A 46 -1.66 24.12 7.66
CA LEU A 46 -0.34 24.66 7.99
C LEU A 46 0.64 23.52 8.21
N LEU A 47 1.87 23.72 7.75
CA LEU A 47 3.00 22.86 8.01
C LEU A 47 4.16 23.72 8.55
N ALA A 48 4.61 23.45 9.78
CA ALA A 48 5.83 24.03 10.30
C ALA A 48 7.04 23.43 9.58
N PHE A 49 8.03 24.24 9.26
CA PHE A 49 9.30 23.82 8.68
C PHE A 49 10.45 24.16 9.63
N GLY A 50 11.28 23.15 9.90
CA GLY A 50 12.33 23.18 10.93
C GLY A 50 12.06 22.19 12.07
N GLY A 51 13.12 21.81 12.78
CA GLY A 51 13.05 20.81 13.85
C GLY A 51 13.00 19.37 13.34
N THR A 52 11.93 18.63 13.68
CA THR A 52 11.74 17.20 13.34
C THR A 52 11.20 16.95 11.93
N VAL A 53 10.71 17.99 11.26
CA VAL A 53 10.07 17.92 9.95
C VAL A 53 11.12 17.63 8.88
N GLN A 54 10.92 16.53 8.16
CA GLN A 54 11.83 16.12 7.11
C GLN A 54 11.49 16.86 5.82
N TRP A 55 12.48 17.01 4.93
CA TRP A 55 12.27 17.57 3.59
C TRP A 55 11.15 16.86 2.81
N ASP A 56 10.92 15.58 3.08
CA ASP A 56 9.85 14.82 2.44
C ASP A 56 8.43 15.26 2.88
N ASP A 57 8.24 15.76 4.11
CA ASP A 57 6.94 16.27 4.57
C ASP A 57 6.55 17.56 3.84
N LEU A 58 7.53 18.44 3.62
CA LEU A 58 7.36 19.67 2.85
C LEU A 58 7.04 19.35 1.40
N LYS A 59 7.78 18.44 0.77
CA LYS A 59 7.51 17.99 -0.61
C LYS A 59 6.10 17.44 -0.76
N LEU A 60 5.62 16.64 0.20
CA LEU A 60 4.24 16.12 0.17
C LEU A 60 3.20 17.25 0.30
N PHE A 61 3.47 18.25 1.14
CA PHE A 61 2.56 19.39 1.33
C PHE A 61 2.52 20.33 0.12
N GLU A 62 3.67 20.66 -0.46
CA GLU A 62 3.74 21.41 -1.73
C GLU A 62 3.05 20.66 -2.86
N ARG A 63 3.26 19.34 -2.93
CA ARG A 63 2.59 18.49 -3.93
C ARG A 63 1.09 18.49 -3.74
N GLU A 64 0.59 18.41 -2.51
CA GLU A 64 -0.84 18.53 -2.22
C GLU A 64 -1.41 19.83 -2.79
N ALA A 65 -0.75 20.97 -2.52
CA ALA A 65 -1.17 22.27 -3.03
C ALA A 65 -1.15 22.31 -4.56
N GLN A 66 -0.09 21.80 -5.20
CA GLN A 66 0.05 21.77 -6.65
C GLN A 66 -1.00 20.90 -7.33
N ILE A 67 -1.29 19.73 -6.79
CA ILE A 67 -2.33 18.84 -7.32
C ILE A 67 -3.68 19.49 -7.12
N LEU A 68 -4.02 19.93 -5.91
CA LEU A 68 -5.32 20.55 -5.64
C LEU A 68 -5.59 21.76 -6.53
N LYS A 69 -4.57 22.56 -6.85
CA LYS A 69 -4.65 23.69 -7.77
C LYS A 69 -5.04 23.29 -9.20
N GLN A 70 -4.70 22.08 -9.63
CA GLN A 70 -5.02 21.55 -10.95
C GLN A 70 -6.39 20.84 -11.00
N LEU A 71 -6.95 20.50 -9.84
CA LEU A 71 -8.24 19.80 -9.77
C LEU A 71 -9.40 20.79 -9.93
N ASN A 72 -10.37 20.38 -10.74
CA ASN A 72 -11.64 21.06 -10.91
C ASN A 72 -12.77 20.03 -10.91
N HIS A 73 -13.25 19.70 -9.71
CA HIS A 73 -14.34 18.75 -9.52
C HIS A 73 -15.27 19.26 -8.41
N PRO A 74 -16.60 19.26 -8.60
CA PRO A 74 -17.53 19.87 -7.65
C PRO A 74 -17.55 19.19 -6.27
N ARG A 75 -16.99 17.98 -6.15
CA ARG A 75 -16.91 17.18 -4.90
C ARG A 75 -15.49 17.10 -4.31
N ILE A 76 -14.59 17.96 -4.78
CA ILE A 76 -13.24 18.14 -4.23
C ILE A 76 -13.14 19.61 -3.81
N PRO A 77 -12.57 19.94 -2.63
CA PRO A 77 -12.40 21.33 -2.24
C PRO A 77 -11.57 22.12 -3.26
N ARG A 78 -12.05 23.29 -3.65
CA ARG A 78 -11.30 24.17 -4.54
C ARG A 78 -10.06 24.72 -3.84
N TYR A 79 -8.92 24.73 -4.53
CA TYR A 79 -7.73 25.47 -4.13
C TYR A 79 -8.02 26.98 -4.10
N ILE A 80 -7.53 27.70 -3.08
CA ILE A 80 -7.69 29.15 -2.97
C ILE A 80 -6.32 29.84 -3.02
N ASP A 81 -5.39 29.44 -2.16
CA ASP A 81 -4.09 30.12 -2.04
C ASP A 81 -3.03 29.22 -1.40
N TYR A 82 -1.76 29.60 -1.56
CA TYR A 82 -0.60 28.95 -0.95
C TYR A 82 0.52 29.97 -0.71
N PHE A 83 0.99 30.08 0.53
CA PHE A 83 2.03 31.04 0.92
C PHE A 83 2.83 30.56 2.13
N CYS A 84 3.93 31.26 2.43
CA CYS A 84 4.70 31.05 3.64
C CYS A 84 4.44 32.15 4.68
N ILE A 85 4.57 31.80 5.96
CA ILE A 85 4.48 32.71 7.11
C ILE A 85 5.80 32.59 7.86
N ASP A 86 6.51 33.72 8.00
CA ASP A 86 7.72 33.78 8.80
C ASP A 86 7.39 34.39 10.17
N ASP A 87 7.06 33.51 11.14
CA ASP A 87 6.76 33.89 12.53
C ASP A 87 7.57 33.03 13.49
N ARG A 88 8.88 33.34 13.60
CA ARG A 88 9.92 32.62 14.38
C ARG A 88 10.23 31.20 13.89
N THR A 89 9.26 30.53 13.29
CA THR A 89 9.36 29.28 12.54
C THR A 89 8.73 29.52 11.19
N LEU A 90 9.32 28.96 10.13
CA LEU A 90 8.77 29.06 8.79
C LEU A 90 7.56 28.12 8.70
N TRP A 91 6.38 28.66 8.40
CA TRP A 91 5.18 27.87 8.14
C TRP A 91 4.81 27.95 6.67
N PHE A 92 4.36 26.83 6.11
CA PHE A 92 3.71 26.79 4.80
C PHE A 92 2.21 26.66 5.00
N ALA A 93 1.44 27.49 4.32
CA ALA A 93 -0.01 27.55 4.41
C ALA A 93 -0.64 27.16 3.08
N LEU A 94 -1.62 26.25 3.12
CA LEU A 94 -2.50 25.91 2.00
C LEU A 94 -3.92 26.32 2.38
N ILE A 95 -4.51 27.20 1.57
CA ILE A 95 -5.88 27.67 1.72
C ILE A 95 -6.77 26.96 0.71
N GLN A 96 -7.86 26.37 1.18
CA GLN A 96 -8.83 25.68 0.35
C GLN A 96 -10.27 25.96 0.79
N GLN A 97 -11.21 25.66 -0.09
CA GLN A 97 -12.64 25.76 0.19
C GLN A 97 -13.02 24.94 1.43
N TYR A 98 -13.80 25.55 2.33
CA TYR A 98 -14.47 24.84 3.40
C TYR A 98 -15.68 24.09 2.87
N ILE A 99 -15.86 22.84 3.28
CA ILE A 99 -17.02 22.02 2.94
C ILE A 99 -17.89 21.89 4.20
N PRO A 100 -19.07 22.54 4.26
CA PRO A 100 -20.00 22.39 5.37
C PRO A 100 -20.51 20.96 5.48
N GLY A 101 -20.34 20.35 6.66
CA GLY A 101 -20.76 18.98 6.93
C GLY A 101 -19.90 18.31 7.99
N GLU A 102 -20.11 17.00 8.15
CA GLU A 102 -19.34 16.18 9.10
C GLU A 102 -18.58 15.11 8.34
N SER A 103 -17.36 14.81 8.77
CA SER A 103 -16.61 13.66 8.29
C SER A 103 -17.35 12.36 8.62
N LEU A 104 -17.15 11.33 7.79
CA LEU A 104 -17.73 10.02 8.07
C LEU A 104 -17.13 9.39 9.34
N LYS A 105 -15.91 9.79 9.73
CA LYS A 105 -15.31 9.42 11.02
C LYS A 105 -16.10 10.01 12.20
N GLU A 106 -16.47 11.28 12.14
CA GLU A 106 -17.29 11.92 13.18
C GLU A 106 -18.67 11.24 13.26
N LYS A 107 -19.29 10.97 12.11
CA LYS A 107 -20.56 10.23 12.08
C LYS A 107 -20.43 8.84 12.70
N LEU A 108 -19.35 8.11 12.45
CA LEU A 108 -19.07 6.82 13.09
C LEU A 108 -18.89 6.95 14.61
N ALA A 109 -18.18 7.97 15.07
CA ALA A 109 -17.96 8.24 16.50
C ALA A 109 -19.27 8.54 17.25
N LEU A 110 -20.25 9.16 16.58
CA LEU A 110 -21.61 9.35 17.09
C LEU A 110 -22.45 8.06 17.11
N GLY A 111 -21.86 6.90 16.80
CA GLY A 111 -22.53 5.61 16.81
C GLY A 111 -23.35 5.31 15.54
N ASN A 112 -23.32 6.18 14.52
CA ASN A 112 -24.07 5.94 13.30
C ASN A 112 -23.52 4.72 12.56
N ARG A 113 -24.36 3.71 12.36
CA ARG A 113 -24.10 2.62 11.40
C ARG A 113 -24.77 2.95 10.07
N PHE A 114 -24.04 2.72 8.99
CA PHE A 114 -24.55 3.03 7.66
C PHE A 114 -25.33 1.85 7.11
N THR A 115 -26.48 2.12 6.51
CA THR A 115 -27.25 1.10 5.79
C THR A 115 -26.59 0.79 4.45
N GLU A 116 -26.89 -0.36 3.87
CA GLU A 116 -26.46 -0.71 2.51
C GLU A 116 -26.79 0.40 1.51
N LYS A 117 -28.00 0.97 1.57
CA LYS A 117 -28.42 2.08 0.71
C LYS A 117 -27.49 3.30 0.81
N ARG A 118 -27.10 3.67 2.03
CA ARG A 118 -26.16 4.79 2.24
C ARG A 118 -24.74 4.42 1.78
N ALA A 119 -24.27 3.22 2.08
CA ALA A 119 -22.95 2.75 1.63
C ALA A 119 -22.84 2.71 0.10
N ARG A 120 -23.89 2.23 -0.60
CA ARG A 120 -23.95 2.26 -2.08
C ARG A 120 -23.95 3.68 -2.64
N LYS A 121 -24.62 4.64 -1.98
CA LYS A 121 -24.58 6.05 -2.36
C LYS A 121 -23.16 6.61 -2.25
N ILE A 122 -22.51 6.40 -1.09
CA ILE A 122 -21.12 6.82 -0.87
C ILE A 122 -20.21 6.21 -1.93
N ALA A 123 -20.31 4.89 -2.13
CA ALA A 123 -19.53 4.16 -3.14
C ALA A 123 -19.68 4.79 -4.53
N GLY A 124 -20.92 5.04 -4.96
CA GLY A 124 -21.19 5.66 -6.27
C GLY A 124 -20.56 7.05 -6.41
N GLU A 125 -20.68 7.90 -5.39
CA GLU A 125 -20.12 9.26 -5.43
C GLU A 125 -18.59 9.25 -5.42
N ILE A 126 -17.95 8.41 -4.59
CA ILE A 126 -16.49 8.28 -4.56
C ILE A 126 -15.95 7.68 -5.86
N LEU A 127 -16.60 6.68 -6.44
CA LEU A 127 -16.15 6.09 -7.70
C LEU A 127 -16.14 7.11 -8.85
N ASN A 128 -17.11 8.03 -8.90
CA ASN A 128 -17.09 9.12 -9.88
C ASN A 128 -15.90 10.07 -9.66
N ILE A 129 -15.57 10.39 -8.40
CA ILE A 129 -14.39 11.20 -8.07
C ILE A 129 -13.10 10.47 -8.49
N LEU A 130 -12.99 9.17 -8.21
CA LEU A 130 -11.82 8.37 -8.60
C LEU A 130 -11.69 8.23 -10.11
N MET A 131 -12.79 8.07 -10.85
CA MET A 131 -12.77 8.13 -12.32
C MET A 131 -12.16 9.44 -12.80
N TYR A 132 -12.62 10.58 -12.28
CA TYR A 132 -12.06 11.89 -12.62
C TYR A 132 -10.55 11.95 -12.35
N LEU A 133 -10.10 11.60 -11.15
CA LEU A 133 -8.69 11.66 -10.77
C LEU A 133 -7.80 10.73 -11.61
N HIS A 134 -8.25 9.50 -11.86
CA HIS A 134 -7.49 8.48 -12.57
C HIS A 134 -7.40 8.75 -14.07
N GLU A 135 -8.35 9.50 -14.63
CA GLU A 135 -8.42 9.89 -16.05
C GLU A 135 -7.67 11.19 -16.37
N LEU A 136 -7.13 11.90 -15.36
CA LEU A 136 -6.24 13.05 -15.56
C LEU A 136 -4.97 12.65 -16.33
N ASN A 137 -4.27 13.65 -16.90
CA ASN A 137 -2.99 13.45 -17.56
C ASN A 137 -1.92 14.40 -17.00
N PRO A 138 -1.00 13.93 -16.14
CA PRO A 138 -0.90 12.55 -15.64
C PRO A 138 -2.03 12.19 -14.67
N GLY A 139 -2.37 10.90 -14.59
CA GLY A 139 -3.40 10.42 -13.67
C GLY A 139 -2.95 10.57 -12.21
N VAL A 140 -3.87 10.88 -11.30
CA VAL A 140 -3.60 11.13 -9.88
C VAL A 140 -4.20 10.01 -9.03
N LEU A 141 -3.41 9.42 -8.13
CA LEU A 141 -3.90 8.49 -7.11
C LEU A 141 -4.09 9.20 -5.77
N HIS A 142 -5.20 8.95 -5.07
CA HIS A 142 -5.49 9.59 -3.79
C HIS A 142 -4.68 8.99 -2.64
N ARG A 143 -4.59 7.66 -2.57
CA ARG A 143 -3.79 6.84 -1.63
C ARG A 143 -4.17 6.91 -0.14
N ASP A 144 -5.08 7.80 0.27
CA ASP A 144 -5.52 7.88 1.67
C ASP A 144 -7.05 8.03 1.82
N ILE A 145 -7.82 7.20 1.09
CA ILE A 145 -9.28 7.16 1.24
C ILE A 145 -9.64 6.45 2.54
N LYS A 146 -10.26 7.18 3.46
CA LYS A 146 -10.70 6.71 4.78
C LYS A 146 -11.81 7.60 5.33
N PRO A 147 -12.55 7.18 6.39
CA PRO A 147 -13.67 7.95 6.91
C PRO A 147 -13.37 9.39 7.33
N SER A 148 -12.14 9.72 7.77
CA SER A 148 -11.79 11.11 8.12
C SER A 148 -11.60 12.02 6.91
N ASN A 149 -11.38 11.44 5.74
CA ASN A 149 -11.08 12.18 4.49
C ASN A 149 -12.30 12.23 3.57
N LEU A 150 -13.46 11.79 4.07
CA LEU A 150 -14.75 11.85 3.40
C LEU A 150 -15.70 12.71 4.24
N ILE A 151 -16.19 13.81 3.67
CA ILE A 151 -17.15 14.69 4.33
C ILE A 151 -18.54 14.41 3.75
N TRP A 152 -19.51 14.17 4.63
CA TRP A 152 -20.92 14.18 4.28
C TRP A 152 -21.42 15.61 4.38
N GLY A 153 -21.53 16.25 3.22
CA GLY A 153 -21.95 17.64 3.10
C GLY A 153 -23.40 17.87 3.51
N GLU A 154 -23.72 19.10 3.90
CA GLU A 154 -25.09 19.53 4.22
C GLU A 154 -26.03 19.42 3.00
N ASP A 155 -25.49 19.53 1.80
CA ASP A 155 -26.17 19.26 0.52
C ASP A 155 -26.44 17.77 0.27
N ASN A 156 -26.19 16.91 1.26
CA ASN A 156 -26.36 15.47 1.21
C ASN A 156 -25.52 14.83 0.12
N ARG A 157 -24.28 15.30 -0.10
CA ARG A 157 -23.31 14.72 -1.04
C ARG A 157 -22.00 14.41 -0.33
N ILE A 158 -21.22 13.52 -0.90
CA ILE A 158 -19.90 13.16 -0.40
C ILE A 158 -18.83 14.00 -1.09
N TYR A 159 -17.93 14.54 -0.27
CA TYR A 159 -16.73 15.23 -0.72
C TYR A 159 -15.49 14.44 -0.31
N LEU A 160 -14.52 14.33 -1.22
CA LEU A 160 -13.21 13.76 -0.95
C LEU A 160 -12.25 14.90 -0.64
N VAL A 161 -11.61 14.84 0.54
CA VAL A 161 -10.68 15.85 1.03
C VAL A 161 -9.33 15.22 1.37
N ASP A 162 -8.35 16.08 1.64
CA ASP A 162 -7.00 15.71 2.09
C ASP A 162 -6.15 14.93 1.07
N PHE A 163 -5.48 15.70 0.21
CA PHE A 163 -4.67 15.20 -0.89
C PHE A 163 -3.18 15.08 -0.48
N GLY A 164 -2.86 15.00 0.81
CA GLY A 164 -1.49 14.93 1.31
C GLY A 164 -0.70 13.66 0.94
N ALA A 165 -1.39 12.60 0.50
CA ALA A 165 -0.80 11.31 0.14
C ALA A 165 -0.65 11.08 -1.37
N VAL A 166 -1.05 12.06 -2.18
CA VAL A 166 -1.23 11.88 -3.62
C VAL A 166 0.05 11.56 -4.38
N GLN A 167 -0.11 10.84 -5.49
CA GLN A 167 0.98 10.57 -6.42
C GLN A 167 0.51 10.61 -7.87
N ASP A 168 1.29 11.28 -8.72
CA ASP A 168 1.18 11.21 -10.17
C ASP A 168 1.60 9.82 -10.65
N LYS A 169 0.80 9.23 -11.52
CA LYS A 169 1.08 7.92 -12.13
C LYS A 169 2.41 7.90 -12.91
N ALA A 170 2.83 9.06 -13.43
CA ALA A 170 4.05 9.24 -14.22
C ALA A 170 5.33 9.35 -13.37
N ALA A 171 5.23 9.53 -12.04
CA ALA A 171 6.39 9.56 -11.15
C ALA A 171 6.93 8.13 -10.93
N ARG A 172 7.60 7.58 -11.95
CA ARG A 172 8.44 6.39 -11.84
C ARG A 172 9.86 6.75 -12.26
N GLU A 173 10.80 6.29 -11.43
CA GLU A 173 12.26 6.49 -11.44
C GLU A 173 12.75 7.72 -10.65
N GLY A 174 13.34 7.46 -9.47
CA GLY A 174 14.18 8.42 -8.75
C GLY A 174 13.56 9.26 -7.63
N VAL A 175 12.24 9.26 -7.44
CA VAL A 175 11.61 10.00 -6.32
C VAL A 175 11.63 9.16 -5.06
N THR A 176 12.08 9.73 -3.93
CA THR A 176 12.07 9.10 -2.60
C THR A 176 10.72 8.45 -2.33
N PHE A 177 10.73 7.13 -2.06
CA PHE A 177 9.53 6.35 -1.80
C PHE A 177 9.01 6.66 -0.39
N THR A 178 8.17 7.70 -0.24
CA THR A 178 7.50 7.93 1.03
C THR A 178 6.40 6.88 1.20
N VAL A 179 6.55 6.05 2.23
CA VAL A 179 5.53 5.08 2.65
C VAL A 179 4.36 5.88 3.25
N VAL A 180 3.31 6.07 2.46
CA VAL A 180 2.09 6.79 2.87
C VAL A 180 0.92 5.83 2.84
N GLY A 181 0.06 5.90 3.86
CA GLY A 181 -1.16 5.12 3.96
C GLY A 181 -1.58 4.88 5.40
N THR A 182 -2.88 4.86 5.65
CA THR A 182 -3.42 4.53 6.97
C THR A 182 -3.56 3.02 7.10
N TYR A 183 -3.00 2.43 8.16
CA TYR A 183 -3.09 0.99 8.45
C TYR A 183 -4.55 0.50 8.43
N GLY A 184 -4.79 -0.64 7.78
CA GLY A 184 -6.13 -1.20 7.54
C GLY A 184 -6.84 -0.67 6.29
N TYR A 185 -6.57 0.56 5.84
CA TYR A 185 -7.17 1.14 4.63
C TYR A 185 -6.22 1.09 3.42
N ALA A 186 -4.92 1.18 3.66
CA ALA A 186 -3.92 1.09 2.61
C ALA A 186 -3.61 -0.39 2.28
N PRO A 187 -3.60 -0.80 1.00
CA PRO A 187 -3.24 -2.15 0.62
C PRO A 187 -1.71 -2.37 0.57
N MET A 188 -1.26 -3.63 0.62
CA MET A 188 0.17 -3.98 0.75
C MET A 188 1.06 -3.41 -0.35
N GLU A 189 0.58 -3.36 -1.61
CA GLU A 189 1.36 -2.81 -2.72
C GLU A 189 1.66 -1.32 -2.57
N GLN A 190 0.83 -0.58 -1.82
CA GLN A 190 1.06 0.84 -1.55
C GLN A 190 2.25 1.05 -0.60
N PHE A 191 2.43 0.19 0.40
CA PHE A 191 3.61 0.21 1.27
C PHE A 191 4.90 -0.11 0.51
N GLY A 192 4.80 -0.88 -0.58
CA GLY A 192 5.90 -1.14 -1.52
C GLY A 192 6.12 -0.05 -2.57
N GLY A 193 5.41 1.09 -2.49
CA GLY A 193 5.52 2.18 -3.47
C GLY A 193 4.95 1.86 -4.86
N ARG A 194 4.11 0.82 -4.97
CA ARG A 194 3.53 0.33 -6.23
C ARG A 194 2.03 0.57 -6.29
N ALA A 195 1.56 1.67 -5.70
CA ALA A 195 0.16 2.05 -5.75
C ALA A 195 -0.33 2.15 -7.20
N VAL A 196 -1.54 1.64 -7.44
CA VAL A 196 -2.23 1.65 -8.73
C VAL A 196 -3.66 2.15 -8.53
N PRO A 197 -4.43 2.45 -9.59
CA PRO A 197 -5.86 2.79 -9.46
C PRO A 197 -6.65 1.81 -8.59
N ALA A 198 -6.36 0.51 -8.71
CA ALA A 198 -6.97 -0.54 -7.88
C ALA A 198 -6.59 -0.47 -6.37
N SER A 199 -5.57 0.31 -5.99
CA SER A 199 -5.22 0.56 -4.59
C SER A 199 -6.20 1.54 -3.93
N ASP A 200 -6.63 2.59 -4.66
CA ASP A 200 -7.70 3.49 -4.19
C ASP A 200 -9.04 2.74 -4.04
N LEU A 201 -9.29 1.76 -4.92
CA LEU A 201 -10.48 0.91 -4.83
C LEU A 201 -10.50 0.02 -3.58
N TYR A 202 -9.34 -0.52 -3.18
CA TYR A 202 -9.22 -1.22 -1.91
C TYR A 202 -9.52 -0.29 -0.73
N ALA A 203 -8.95 0.91 -0.73
CA ALA A 203 -9.16 1.89 0.34
C ALA A 203 -10.65 2.30 0.45
N LEU A 204 -11.35 2.45 -0.68
CA LEU A 204 -12.80 2.62 -0.71
C LEU A 204 -13.52 1.41 -0.12
N GLY A 205 -13.17 0.18 -0.51
CA GLY A 205 -13.78 -1.05 0.02
C GLY A 205 -13.62 -1.17 1.53
N ALA A 206 -12.41 -0.99 2.05
CA ALA A 206 -12.10 -0.98 3.48
C ALA A 206 -12.88 0.11 4.22
N THR A 207 -12.98 1.32 3.64
CA THR A 207 -13.78 2.41 4.18
C THR A 207 -15.26 2.05 4.28
N LEU A 208 -15.85 1.48 3.24
CA LEU A 208 -17.25 1.07 3.24
C LEU A 208 -17.53 -0.04 4.26
N ILE A 209 -16.64 -1.03 4.36
CA ILE A 209 -16.73 -2.09 5.37
C ILE A 209 -16.70 -1.50 6.78
N HIS A 210 -15.83 -0.52 7.04
CA HIS A 210 -15.81 0.17 8.33
C HIS A 210 -17.13 0.90 8.60
N LEU A 211 -17.70 1.60 7.61
CA LEU A 211 -18.97 2.32 7.77
C LEU A 211 -20.15 1.38 8.08
N LEU A 212 -20.13 0.18 7.51
CA LEU A 212 -21.19 -0.83 7.66
C LEU A 212 -21.07 -1.58 8.99
N THR A 213 -19.86 -1.98 9.37
CA THR A 213 -19.59 -2.74 10.61
C THR A 213 -19.45 -1.84 11.84
N GLY A 214 -19.01 -0.60 11.63
CA GLY A 214 -18.48 0.30 12.66
C GLY A 214 -17.24 -0.23 13.37
N THR A 215 -16.53 -1.21 12.77
CA THR A 215 -15.26 -1.75 13.26
C THR A 215 -14.16 -1.34 12.29
N SER A 216 -13.03 -0.85 12.81
CA SER A 216 -11.90 -0.47 11.96
C SER A 216 -11.42 -1.69 11.15
N PRO A 217 -11.03 -1.54 9.87
CA PRO A 217 -10.53 -2.66 9.08
C PRO A 217 -9.29 -3.34 9.68
N SER A 218 -8.50 -2.60 10.46
CA SER A 218 -7.35 -3.12 11.22
C SER A 218 -7.75 -4.12 12.32
N ASP A 219 -8.98 -4.01 12.82
CA ASP A 219 -9.47 -4.74 14.00
C ASP A 219 -10.41 -5.88 13.57
N LEU A 220 -10.73 -5.97 12.27
CA LEU A 220 -11.49 -7.08 11.70
C LEU A 220 -10.62 -8.33 11.59
N PRO A 221 -11.18 -9.53 11.82
CA PRO A 221 -10.47 -10.76 11.57
C PRO A 221 -10.08 -10.86 10.10
N GLN A 222 -8.93 -11.50 9.84
CA GLN A 222 -8.41 -11.72 8.50
C GLN A 222 -8.13 -13.19 8.27
N GLN A 223 -8.45 -13.66 7.07
CA GLN A 223 -8.10 -14.99 6.59
C GLN A 223 -7.49 -14.84 5.19
N ASP A 224 -6.28 -15.36 4.98
CA ASP A 224 -5.53 -15.18 3.74
C ASP A 224 -5.45 -13.71 3.29
N LEU A 225 -5.23 -12.80 4.25
CA LEU A 225 -5.22 -11.34 4.07
C LEU A 225 -6.57 -10.72 3.63
N ARG A 226 -7.66 -11.50 3.57
CA ARG A 226 -9.01 -11.01 3.28
C ARG A 226 -9.72 -10.61 4.56
N LEU A 227 -10.32 -9.42 4.56
CA LEU A 227 -11.17 -8.91 5.65
C LEU A 227 -12.42 -9.79 5.81
N GLN A 228 -12.63 -10.30 7.02
CA GLN A 228 -13.81 -11.08 7.39
C GLN A 228 -14.84 -10.16 8.06
N PHE A 229 -15.90 -9.79 7.33
CA PHE A 229 -16.90 -8.82 7.78
C PHE A 229 -18.35 -9.29 7.63
N THR A 230 -18.59 -10.39 6.91
CA THR A 230 -19.94 -10.82 6.50
C THR A 230 -20.81 -11.27 7.65
N ASP A 231 -20.21 -11.77 8.73
CA ASP A 231 -20.85 -12.14 9.99
C ASP A 231 -21.33 -10.92 10.81
N ARG A 232 -20.81 -9.72 10.51
CA ARG A 232 -21.08 -8.47 11.24
C ARG A 232 -22.09 -7.55 10.55
N VAL A 233 -22.59 -7.94 9.39
CA VAL A 233 -23.46 -7.09 8.54
C VAL A 233 -24.61 -7.89 7.97
N ASN A 234 -25.74 -7.23 7.70
CA ASN A 234 -26.85 -7.80 6.95
C ASN A 234 -26.98 -7.06 5.61
N LEU A 235 -26.39 -7.62 4.56
CA LEU A 235 -26.29 -7.01 3.23
C LEU A 235 -26.77 -7.98 2.15
N SER A 236 -27.19 -7.44 1.01
CA SER A 236 -27.49 -8.26 -0.16
C SER A 236 -26.25 -9.02 -0.65
N PRO A 237 -26.40 -10.27 -1.15
CA PRO A 237 -25.27 -11.07 -1.63
C PRO A 237 -24.47 -10.37 -2.74
N SER A 238 -25.13 -9.56 -3.58
CA SER A 238 -24.45 -8.80 -4.63
C SER A 238 -23.58 -7.68 -4.06
N PHE A 239 -23.99 -7.03 -2.97
CA PHE A 239 -23.14 -6.03 -2.33
C PHE A 239 -21.96 -6.64 -1.59
N VAL A 240 -22.19 -7.77 -0.91
CA VAL A 240 -21.12 -8.53 -0.25
C VAL A 240 -20.03 -8.92 -1.25
N SER A 241 -20.42 -9.57 -2.36
CA SER A 241 -19.46 -9.97 -3.41
C SER A 241 -18.75 -8.78 -4.05
N TRP A 242 -19.44 -7.65 -4.21
CA TRP A 242 -18.86 -6.41 -4.71
C TRP A 242 -17.81 -5.81 -3.75
N LEU A 243 -18.11 -5.76 -2.44
CA LEU A 243 -17.18 -5.30 -1.41
C LEU A 243 -15.97 -6.22 -1.30
N GLN A 244 -16.18 -7.53 -1.27
CA GLN A 244 -15.10 -8.53 -1.26
C GLN A 244 -14.16 -8.33 -2.45
N LYS A 245 -14.71 -8.11 -3.65
CA LYS A 245 -13.89 -7.85 -4.84
C LYS A 245 -13.08 -6.55 -4.76
N LEU A 246 -13.58 -5.50 -4.13
CA LEU A 246 -12.79 -4.28 -3.91
C LEU A 246 -11.60 -4.53 -2.98
N VAL A 247 -11.77 -5.35 -1.95
CA VAL A 247 -10.75 -5.60 -0.92
C VAL A 247 -9.95 -6.88 -1.13
N GLU A 248 -9.93 -7.43 -2.34
CA GLU A 248 -9.07 -8.58 -2.65
C GLU A 248 -7.59 -8.22 -2.40
N PRO A 249 -6.77 -9.08 -1.77
CA PRO A 249 -5.37 -8.76 -1.47
C PRO A 249 -4.55 -8.50 -2.72
N ALA A 250 -4.78 -9.30 -3.77
CA ALA A 250 -4.10 -9.19 -5.05
C ALA A 250 -4.78 -8.10 -5.93
N PRO A 251 -4.06 -7.04 -6.35
CA PRO A 251 -4.63 -5.97 -7.16
C PRO A 251 -5.27 -6.46 -8.47
N GLU A 252 -4.69 -7.48 -9.10
CA GLU A 252 -5.19 -8.10 -10.33
C GLU A 252 -6.51 -8.88 -10.16
N GLN A 253 -6.92 -9.18 -8.92
CA GLN A 253 -8.22 -9.78 -8.61
C GLN A 253 -9.30 -8.75 -8.28
N ARG A 254 -8.92 -7.47 -8.07
CA ARG A 254 -9.86 -6.37 -7.88
C ARG A 254 -10.46 -5.93 -9.20
N PHE A 255 -11.36 -4.95 -9.15
CA PHE A 255 -11.71 -4.21 -10.35
C PHE A 255 -10.48 -3.46 -10.88
N PRO A 256 -10.23 -3.47 -12.19
CA PRO A 256 -9.07 -2.79 -12.76
C PRO A 256 -9.19 -1.26 -12.71
N ASP A 257 -10.41 -0.73 -12.69
CA ASP A 257 -10.70 0.71 -12.69
C ASP A 257 -12.04 1.03 -12.00
N ALA A 258 -12.22 2.32 -11.67
CA ALA A 258 -13.40 2.82 -10.96
C ALA A 258 -14.69 2.72 -11.81
N ARG A 259 -14.60 2.77 -13.14
CA ARG A 259 -15.75 2.67 -14.05
C ARG A 259 -16.35 1.27 -14.02
N GLN A 260 -15.51 0.23 -14.05
CA GLN A 260 -15.94 -1.17 -13.93
C GLN A 260 -16.52 -1.46 -12.55
N ALA A 261 -15.92 -0.93 -11.48
CA ALA A 261 -16.47 -1.04 -10.14
C ALA A 261 -17.86 -0.38 -10.05
N LEU A 262 -18.05 0.81 -10.63
CA LEU A 262 -19.33 1.53 -10.64
C LEU A 262 -20.40 0.80 -11.46
N ASN A 263 -20.05 0.28 -12.63
CA ASN A 263 -20.97 -0.49 -13.47
C ASN A 263 -21.44 -1.77 -12.74
N ALA A 264 -20.51 -2.48 -12.11
CA ALA A 264 -20.85 -3.67 -11.31
C ALA A 264 -21.78 -3.31 -10.14
N LEU A 265 -21.49 -2.21 -9.42
CA LEU A 265 -22.32 -1.72 -8.32
C LEU A 265 -23.77 -1.44 -8.76
N LYS A 266 -23.94 -0.79 -9.93
CA LYS A 266 -25.26 -0.45 -10.51
C LYS A 266 -26.03 -1.65 -11.04
N SER A 267 -25.32 -2.63 -11.63
CA SER A 267 -25.95 -3.83 -12.20
C SER A 267 -26.68 -4.67 -11.15
N GLY A 268 -26.25 -4.61 -9.88
CA GLY A 268 -26.83 -5.40 -8.79
C GLY A 268 -26.65 -6.91 -8.93
N LEU A 269 -25.97 -7.37 -9.99
CA LEU A 269 -25.68 -8.77 -10.23
C LEU A 269 -24.64 -9.23 -9.21
N ALA A 270 -24.91 -10.39 -8.58
CA ALA A 270 -23.90 -11.04 -7.77
C ALA A 270 -22.70 -11.32 -8.68
N ILE A 271 -21.57 -10.70 -8.34
CA ILE A 271 -20.33 -11.03 -9.00
C ILE A 271 -20.07 -12.44 -8.53
N LYS A 272 -20.22 -13.40 -9.45
CA LYS A 272 -19.65 -14.71 -9.21
C LYS A 272 -18.20 -14.42 -8.90
N SER A 273 -17.82 -14.57 -7.63
CA SER A 273 -16.43 -14.78 -7.28
C SER A 273 -15.99 -15.77 -8.34
N THR A 274 -15.11 -15.32 -9.22
CA THR A 274 -14.44 -16.28 -10.08
C THR A 274 -13.56 -16.98 -9.07
N ASN A 275 -14.15 -17.96 -8.40
CA ASN A 275 -13.49 -19.13 -7.94
C ASN A 275 -12.73 -19.61 -9.17
N ARG A 276 -11.53 -19.06 -9.36
CA ARG A 276 -10.47 -19.65 -10.16
C ARG A 276 -10.06 -20.99 -9.55
N SER A 277 -10.76 -21.47 -8.53
CA SER A 277 -10.91 -22.87 -8.16
C SER A 277 -11.78 -23.71 -9.12
N GLN A 278 -12.41 -23.17 -10.18
CA GLN A 278 -13.24 -23.97 -11.10
C GLN A 278 -13.03 -23.80 -12.62
N LEU A 279 -12.07 -23.00 -13.11
CA LEU A 279 -11.79 -22.92 -14.56
C LEU A 279 -10.31 -23.00 -14.97
N LEU A 280 -9.45 -23.38 -14.04
CA LEU A 280 -8.23 -24.12 -14.33
C LEU A 280 -8.29 -25.32 -13.40
N PRO A 281 -7.87 -26.53 -13.81
CA PRO A 281 -7.67 -27.59 -12.83
C PRO A 281 -6.70 -27.05 -11.78
N GLN A 282 -7.21 -26.68 -10.61
CA GLN A 282 -6.38 -26.59 -9.42
C GLN A 282 -5.88 -28.01 -9.23
N ARG A 283 -4.66 -28.29 -9.68
CA ARG A 283 -3.85 -29.29 -9.01
C ARG A 283 -3.94 -28.90 -7.54
N GLU A 284 -4.58 -29.72 -6.71
CA GLU A 284 -4.24 -29.76 -5.30
C GLU A 284 -2.71 -29.73 -5.28
N ILE A 285 -2.11 -28.63 -4.82
CA ILE A 285 -0.67 -28.60 -4.61
C ILE A 285 -0.48 -29.45 -3.36
N ILE A 286 -0.53 -30.76 -3.55
CA ILE A 286 -0.11 -31.73 -2.56
C ILE A 286 1.29 -31.31 -2.21
N ASN A 287 1.50 -30.96 -0.94
CA ASN A 287 2.82 -30.61 -0.47
C ASN A 287 3.71 -31.85 -0.59
N ASN A 288 4.45 -31.91 -1.70
CA ASN A 288 5.34 -32.99 -2.04
C ASN A 288 6.78 -32.73 -1.58
N SER A 289 6.97 -31.79 -0.65
CA SER A 289 8.26 -31.64 0.03
C SER A 289 8.60 -32.88 0.84
N GLY A 290 9.89 -33.11 1.05
CA GLY A 290 10.38 -34.26 1.81
C GLY A 290 10.11 -35.61 1.13
N CYS A 291 9.86 -35.63 -0.19
CA CYS A 291 9.61 -36.85 -0.96
C CYS A 291 10.88 -37.68 -1.27
N GLY A 292 12.05 -37.18 -0.87
CA GLY A 292 13.37 -37.79 -1.09
C GLY A 292 14.01 -37.32 -2.40
N ILE A 293 15.33 -37.03 -2.38
CA ILE A 293 16.07 -36.49 -3.53
C ILE A 293 16.00 -37.46 -4.74
N ASN A 294 15.99 -38.77 -4.49
CA ASN A 294 15.94 -39.81 -5.53
C ASN A 294 14.54 -40.05 -6.10
N ASN A 295 13.50 -39.38 -5.57
CA ASN A 295 12.15 -39.51 -6.08
C ASN A 295 11.99 -38.68 -7.37
N GLN A 296 11.84 -39.39 -8.49
CA GLN A 296 11.64 -38.80 -9.82
C GLN A 296 10.16 -38.68 -10.19
N ASN A 297 9.26 -39.34 -9.44
CA ASN A 297 7.83 -39.33 -9.73
C ASN A 297 7.16 -38.02 -9.28
N GLU A 298 7.73 -37.36 -8.27
CA GLU A 298 7.21 -36.10 -7.73
C GLU A 298 7.86 -34.89 -8.39
N THR A 299 7.07 -34.10 -9.11
CA THR A 299 7.53 -32.86 -9.74
C THR A 299 7.56 -31.72 -8.74
N VAL A 300 8.73 -31.09 -8.60
CA VAL A 300 8.91 -29.94 -7.72
C VAL A 300 8.15 -28.72 -8.29
N PRO A 301 7.42 -27.94 -7.46
CA PRO A 301 6.69 -26.76 -7.93
C PRO A 301 7.59 -25.78 -8.70
N GLU A 302 7.14 -25.28 -9.84
CA GLU A 302 7.94 -24.34 -10.66
C GLU A 302 8.32 -23.07 -9.90
N GLU A 303 7.47 -22.66 -8.95
CA GLU A 303 7.69 -21.45 -8.16
C GLU A 303 8.89 -21.49 -7.21
N ILE A 304 9.42 -22.69 -6.93
CA ILE A 304 10.63 -22.85 -6.13
C ILE A 304 11.86 -23.13 -6.99
N LEU A 305 11.67 -23.44 -8.27
CA LEU A 305 12.77 -23.58 -9.21
C LEU A 305 13.40 -22.21 -9.46
N GLY A 306 14.72 -22.19 -9.59
CA GLY A 306 15.49 -20.97 -9.74
C GLY A 306 16.85 -21.08 -9.06
N TRP A 307 17.69 -20.09 -9.31
CA TRP A 307 19.05 -20.06 -8.78
C TRP A 307 19.06 -19.85 -7.26
N ASN A 308 19.80 -20.69 -6.54
CA ASN A 308 19.99 -20.60 -5.10
C ASN A 308 21.35 -19.98 -4.75
N TRP A 309 21.33 -18.68 -4.46
CA TRP A 309 22.53 -17.93 -4.08
C TRP A 309 23.15 -18.38 -2.75
N GLY A 310 22.35 -18.87 -1.81
CA GLY A 310 22.85 -19.39 -0.54
C GLY A 310 23.63 -20.69 -0.72
N ALA A 311 23.08 -21.62 -1.51
CA ALA A 311 23.70 -22.90 -1.83
C ALA A 311 24.97 -22.72 -2.68
N PHE A 312 24.98 -21.74 -3.60
CA PHE A 312 26.13 -21.43 -4.44
C PHE A 312 27.28 -20.77 -3.65
N LEU A 313 26.98 -19.78 -2.81
CA LEU A 313 28.00 -18.96 -2.13
C LEU A 313 28.43 -19.51 -0.77
N MET A 314 27.59 -20.32 -0.13
CA MET A 314 27.86 -20.90 1.19
C MET A 314 27.47 -22.38 1.27
N PRO A 315 27.93 -23.22 0.32
CA PRO A 315 27.56 -24.63 0.32
C PRO A 315 27.87 -25.30 1.66
N TRP A 316 29.02 -25.04 2.29
CA TRP A 316 29.45 -25.65 3.56
C TRP A 316 28.53 -25.41 4.77
N LEU A 317 27.69 -24.37 4.75
CA LEU A 317 26.74 -24.06 5.83
C LEU A 317 25.29 -24.31 5.41
N TRP A 318 24.98 -24.06 4.14
CA TRP A 318 23.63 -24.14 3.62
C TRP A 318 23.07 -25.56 3.64
N MET A 319 23.90 -26.60 3.39
CA MET A 319 23.39 -27.97 3.29
C MET A 319 22.87 -28.57 4.60
N TRP A 320 23.35 -28.15 5.77
CA TRP A 320 22.96 -28.77 7.05
C TRP A 320 21.48 -28.52 7.40
N PRO A 321 20.98 -27.28 7.45
CA PRO A 321 19.57 -27.02 7.77
C PRO A 321 18.60 -27.43 6.65
N ASN A 322 19.12 -27.59 5.42
CA ASN A 322 18.36 -28.02 4.26
C ASN A 322 18.44 -29.53 3.99
N GLN A 323 19.25 -30.27 4.74
CA GLN A 323 19.49 -31.72 4.61
C GLN A 323 19.97 -32.18 3.22
N VAL A 324 20.75 -31.33 2.52
CA VAL A 324 21.27 -31.60 1.17
C VAL A 324 22.72 -32.11 1.23
N TRP A 325 22.89 -33.36 1.63
CA TRP A 325 24.23 -33.92 1.95
C TRP A 325 25.19 -34.05 0.77
N CYS A 326 24.70 -34.05 -0.48
CA CYS A 326 25.57 -34.01 -1.66
C CYS A 326 26.47 -32.77 -1.70
N GLY A 327 26.15 -31.71 -0.94
CA GLY A 327 27.04 -30.57 -0.80
C GLY A 327 28.38 -30.88 -0.12
N ILE A 328 28.54 -32.05 0.52
CA ILE A 328 29.84 -32.49 1.07
C ILE A 328 30.90 -32.58 -0.04
N PHE A 329 30.50 -32.85 -1.29
CA PHE A 329 31.42 -32.88 -2.42
C PHE A 329 32.04 -31.52 -2.75
N CYS A 330 31.52 -30.41 -2.22
CA CYS A 330 32.21 -29.11 -2.28
C CYS A 330 33.55 -29.11 -1.55
N PHE A 331 33.80 -30.06 -0.64
CA PHE A 331 35.09 -30.23 0.03
C PHE A 331 36.11 -31.06 -0.77
N VAL A 332 35.70 -31.66 -1.90
CA VAL A 332 36.60 -32.43 -2.77
C VAL A 332 37.17 -31.49 -3.84
N PRO A 333 38.48 -31.16 -3.81
CA PRO A 333 39.05 -30.08 -4.63
C PRO A 333 38.79 -30.22 -6.14
N GLN A 334 38.78 -31.46 -6.65
CA GLN A 334 38.64 -31.76 -8.08
C GLN A 334 37.23 -31.49 -8.61
N ILE A 335 36.21 -31.50 -7.76
CA ILE A 335 34.79 -31.36 -8.16
C ILE A 335 34.06 -30.22 -7.44
N SER A 336 34.76 -29.48 -6.58
CA SER A 336 34.17 -28.45 -5.72
C SER A 336 33.45 -27.35 -6.50
N GLY A 337 34.08 -26.79 -7.54
CA GLY A 337 33.51 -25.73 -8.35
C GLY A 337 32.28 -26.18 -9.14
N LEU A 338 32.34 -27.38 -9.73
CA LEU A 338 31.20 -27.98 -10.44
C LEU A 338 30.04 -28.26 -9.47
N MET A 339 30.34 -28.75 -8.27
CA MET A 339 29.34 -29.02 -7.25
C MET A 339 28.69 -27.72 -6.73
N SER A 340 29.44 -26.64 -6.54
CA SER A 340 28.87 -25.35 -6.14
C SER A 340 27.92 -24.80 -7.21
N ILE A 341 28.28 -24.91 -8.51
CA ILE A 341 27.40 -24.53 -9.62
C ILE A 341 26.14 -25.41 -9.63
N ALA A 342 26.30 -26.73 -9.44
CA ALA A 342 25.18 -27.65 -9.36
C ALA A 342 24.24 -27.32 -8.19
N LEU A 343 24.78 -26.97 -7.02
CA LEU A 343 24.02 -26.49 -5.87
C LEU A 343 23.33 -25.15 -6.14
N GLY A 344 23.96 -24.24 -6.89
CA GLY A 344 23.31 -23.01 -7.34
C GLY A 344 22.10 -23.28 -8.23
N ALA A 345 22.24 -24.19 -9.20
CA ALA A 345 21.18 -24.50 -10.16
C ALA A 345 20.06 -25.39 -9.59
N LYS A 346 20.41 -26.36 -8.73
CA LYS A 346 19.51 -27.41 -8.23
C LYS A 346 19.25 -27.36 -6.73
N GLY A 347 19.89 -26.45 -5.99
CA GLY A 347 19.81 -26.38 -4.52
C GLY A 347 18.38 -26.24 -4.00
N ASN A 348 17.55 -25.40 -4.62
CA ASN A 348 16.15 -25.28 -4.22
C ASN A 348 15.37 -26.60 -4.40
N GLU A 349 15.62 -27.30 -5.52
CA GLU A 349 14.98 -28.59 -5.81
C GLU A 349 15.39 -29.64 -4.76
N TRP A 350 16.70 -29.76 -4.50
CA TRP A 350 17.21 -30.71 -3.53
C TRP A 350 16.75 -30.38 -2.11
N ALA A 351 16.74 -29.12 -1.69
CA ALA A 351 16.28 -28.71 -0.37
C ALA A 351 14.78 -28.95 -0.16
N TRP A 352 13.97 -28.77 -1.21
CA TRP A 352 12.54 -29.10 -1.17
C TRP A 352 12.29 -30.61 -1.04
N LYS A 353 13.03 -31.42 -1.78
CA LYS A 353 12.91 -32.89 -1.74
C LYS A 353 13.47 -33.50 -0.45
N SER A 354 14.46 -32.86 0.17
CA SER A 354 15.19 -33.44 1.32
C SER A 354 14.43 -33.36 2.64
N ARG A 355 13.66 -32.28 2.85
CA ARG A 355 12.98 -32.01 4.13
C ARG A 355 11.51 -31.69 3.91
N ARG A 356 10.65 -32.11 4.84
CA ARG A 356 9.23 -31.73 4.89
C ARG A 356 9.09 -30.26 5.32
N TRP A 357 8.50 -29.44 4.46
CA TRP A 357 8.15 -28.04 4.70
C TRP A 357 6.65 -27.93 5.00
N SER A 358 6.21 -26.94 5.76
CA SER A 358 4.77 -26.75 6.02
C SER A 358 4.04 -26.15 4.82
N SER A 359 4.72 -25.29 4.05
CA SER A 359 4.20 -24.68 2.83
C SER A 359 5.32 -24.17 1.91
N ILE A 360 4.98 -23.77 0.69
CA ILE A 360 5.91 -23.15 -0.27
C ILE A 360 6.42 -21.80 0.29
N GLU A 361 5.58 -21.04 0.97
CA GLU A 361 5.94 -19.74 1.56
C GLU A 361 6.97 -19.90 2.67
N GLN A 362 6.81 -20.91 3.54
CA GLN A 362 7.78 -21.20 4.60
C GLN A 362 9.16 -21.54 3.99
N PHE A 363 9.18 -22.35 2.94
CA PHE A 363 10.41 -22.67 2.22
C PHE A 363 11.04 -21.44 1.57
N LYS A 364 10.27 -20.63 0.85
CA LYS A 364 10.76 -19.41 0.20
C LYS A 364 11.33 -18.42 1.20
N ALA A 365 10.67 -18.23 2.35
CA ALA A 365 11.19 -17.38 3.42
C ALA A 365 12.53 -17.90 3.97
N HIS A 366 12.65 -19.22 4.16
CA HIS A 366 13.91 -19.85 4.57
C HIS A 366 15.03 -19.64 3.54
N GLN A 367 14.76 -19.89 2.25
CA GLN A 367 15.76 -19.71 1.19
C GLN A 367 16.15 -18.24 0.96
N ARG A 368 15.23 -17.28 1.17
CA ARG A 368 15.55 -15.85 1.12
C ARG A 368 16.58 -15.46 2.17
N GLY A 369 16.45 -15.98 3.40
CA GLY A 369 17.46 -15.78 4.44
C GLY A 369 18.84 -16.28 4.01
N TRP A 370 18.89 -17.46 3.41
CA TRP A 370 20.12 -18.02 2.86
C TRP A 370 20.70 -17.25 1.68
N ALA A 371 19.86 -16.72 0.78
CA ALA A 371 20.32 -15.89 -0.32
C ALA A 371 20.97 -14.58 0.18
N ILE A 372 20.36 -13.94 1.18
CA ILE A 372 20.90 -12.73 1.80
C ILE A 372 22.24 -13.04 2.50
N ALA A 373 22.29 -14.09 3.31
CA ALA A 373 23.52 -14.53 3.99
C ALA A 373 24.61 -14.89 2.98
N GLY A 374 24.26 -15.60 1.90
CA GLY A 374 25.17 -15.96 0.82
C GLY A 374 25.83 -14.74 0.20
N ILE A 375 25.05 -13.71 -0.12
CA ILE A 375 25.56 -12.48 -0.75
C ILE A 375 26.40 -11.65 0.23
N LEU A 376 25.92 -11.44 1.46
CA LEU A 376 26.58 -10.56 2.43
C LEU A 376 27.80 -11.17 3.11
N ILE A 377 27.83 -12.50 3.26
CA ILE A 377 28.86 -13.21 4.02
C ILE A 377 29.64 -14.15 3.10
N GLY A 378 28.95 -15.02 2.37
CA GLY A 378 29.57 -16.02 1.48
C GLY A 378 30.37 -15.40 0.34
N GLY A 379 29.83 -14.37 -0.31
CA GLY A 379 30.49 -13.64 -1.39
C GLY A 379 31.85 -13.06 -0.97
N PRO A 380 31.92 -12.22 0.08
CA PRO A 380 33.17 -11.68 0.58
C PRO A 380 34.20 -12.74 0.98
N ILE A 381 33.77 -13.81 1.69
CA ILE A 381 34.66 -14.91 2.09
C ILE A 381 35.22 -15.62 0.85
N SER A 382 34.37 -15.89 -0.14
CA SER A 382 34.78 -16.54 -1.39
C SER A 382 35.81 -15.70 -2.14
N ILE A 383 35.62 -14.38 -2.19
CA ILE A 383 36.59 -13.46 -2.81
C ILE A 383 37.93 -13.50 -2.07
N VAL A 384 37.93 -13.47 -0.74
CA VAL A 384 39.16 -13.57 0.07
C VAL A 384 39.90 -14.88 -0.17
N LEU A 385 39.18 -16.01 -0.23
CA LEU A 385 39.76 -17.32 -0.52
C LEU A 385 40.35 -17.39 -1.94
N TRP A 386 39.67 -16.81 -2.94
CA TRP A 386 40.18 -16.76 -4.31
C TRP A 386 41.41 -15.86 -4.45
N VAL A 387 41.39 -14.68 -3.82
CA VAL A 387 42.54 -13.76 -3.84
C VAL A 387 43.74 -14.39 -3.15
N THR A 388 43.55 -15.03 -2.00
CA THR A 388 44.64 -15.72 -1.29
C THR A 388 45.19 -16.92 -2.08
N ALA A 389 44.33 -17.71 -2.72
CA ALA A 389 44.76 -18.81 -3.60
C ALA A 389 45.58 -18.31 -4.81
N ILE A 390 45.16 -17.21 -5.46
CA ILE A 390 45.89 -16.61 -6.59
C ILE A 390 47.25 -16.07 -6.15
N VAL A 391 47.32 -15.43 -4.97
CA VAL A 391 48.58 -14.92 -4.41
C VAL A 391 49.54 -16.07 -4.09
N MET A 392 49.04 -17.16 -3.50
CA MET A 392 49.83 -18.37 -3.23
C MET A 392 50.35 -19.03 -4.51
N LEU A 393 49.52 -19.13 -5.56
CA LEU A 393 49.94 -19.71 -6.84
C LEU A 393 51.01 -18.88 -7.54
N LYS A 394 50.92 -17.54 -7.44
CA LYS A 394 51.96 -16.62 -7.96
C LYS A 394 53.26 -16.64 -7.15
N ALA A 395 53.22 -17.07 -5.89
CA ALA A 395 54.41 -17.23 -5.05
C ALA A 395 55.09 -18.61 -5.23
N ALA A 396 54.40 -19.57 -5.85
CA ALA A 396 54.88 -20.93 -6.11
C ALA A 396 55.37 -21.15 -7.56
N LEU A 397 55.18 -20.16 -8.43
CA LEU A 397 55.76 -20.02 -9.77
C LEU A 397 56.93 -19.04 -9.70
#